data_AF-A0ABD3NND4-F1
#
_entry.id   AF-A0ABD3NND4-F1
#
_cell.length_a   1.000
_cell.length_b   1.000
_cell.length_c   1.000
_cell.angle_alpha   90.00
_cell.angle_beta   90.00
_cell.angle_gamma   90.00
#
_symmetry.space_group_name_H-M   'P 1'
#
loop_
_entity.id
_entity.type
_entity.pdbx_description
1 polymer ?
#
loop_
_entity_poly.entity_id
_entity_poly.type
_entity_poly.pdbx_seq_one_letter_code
_entity_poly.pdbx_strand_id
1 'polypeptide(L)'
;MHVDTGYPPEWVGAKLARHIYNMRWWQKHIASNSERVSQLNKIGFIWGRLQPQWNIFMEGMSIYYRLYGHGKVPVSFTIPNGEEPWPKECWGFPLGNVAYRIRSRNDFLTGHDAMNRRAQMDMLHFVWDFSENNFTKFYMALKHYVRLEQGKDLQSTASSQRTIKVPYKYVVPSGHQKGWPEFLWGYPLGNKCMAVRQKGLYIKNDPIRKSRLEDIGFRFSGNTASGWLDVVHGAAIYSKMHGRVLDVPSNFVVPSLPEGNLLDSEDAWPWPEHLKGLKLGQRLKDVRLKGTYLKGKDKHIRKAQLDALGFVWSPNKGRRRRG
;
A
#
# COMPACT_ATOMS: atom_id res chain seq x y z
N MET A 1 53.28 37.77 -7.35
CA MET A 1 52.44 38.83 -7.96
C MET A 1 51.06 38.75 -7.31
N HIS A 2 50.75 39.65 -6.39
CA HIS A 2 49.40 39.77 -5.84
C HIS A 2 48.53 40.47 -6.90
N VAL A 3 47.58 39.73 -7.48
CA VAL A 3 46.54 40.34 -8.30
C VAL A 3 45.64 41.10 -7.33
N ASP A 4 45.71 42.42 -7.35
CA ASP A 4 44.75 43.26 -6.62
C ASP A 4 43.40 43.10 -7.31
N THR A 5 42.60 42.19 -6.80
CA THR A 5 41.31 41.84 -7.41
C THR A 5 40.23 42.87 -7.13
N GLY A 6 40.53 43.94 -6.38
CA GLY A 6 39.54 44.92 -5.91
C GLY A 6 38.49 44.32 -4.96
N TYR A 7 38.66 43.04 -4.59
CA TYR A 7 37.82 42.32 -3.66
C TYR A 7 38.56 42.16 -2.33
N PRO A 8 37.84 42.23 -1.19
CA PRO A 8 38.43 41.99 0.11
C PRO A 8 39.15 40.64 0.17
N PRO A 9 40.32 40.54 0.84
CA PRO A 9 41.12 39.32 0.90
C PRO A 9 40.36 38.09 1.41
N GLU A 10 39.34 38.29 2.25
CA GLU A 10 38.47 37.23 2.77
C GLU A 10 37.55 36.58 1.72
N TRP A 11 37.61 37.02 0.45
CA TRP A 11 36.80 36.49 -0.66
C TRP A 11 37.54 35.39 -1.44
N VAL A 12 38.85 35.27 -1.26
CA VAL A 12 39.66 34.22 -1.88
C VAL A 12 39.27 32.88 -1.26
N GLY A 13 38.58 32.03 -2.03
CA GLY A 13 38.12 30.71 -1.58
C GLY A 13 36.72 30.67 -0.96
N ALA A 14 36.00 31.80 -0.90
CA ALA A 14 34.63 31.83 -0.38
C ALA A 14 33.66 31.08 -1.31
N LYS A 15 32.78 30.24 -0.74
CA LYS A 15 31.73 29.52 -1.49
C LYS A 15 30.59 30.47 -1.87
N LEU A 16 30.83 31.29 -2.90
CA LEU A 16 29.93 32.37 -3.38
C LEU A 16 28.48 31.89 -3.54
N ALA A 17 28.24 30.76 -4.22
CA ALA A 17 26.90 30.24 -4.48
C ALA A 17 26.07 29.93 -3.21
N ARG A 18 26.70 29.76 -2.04
CA ARG A 18 26.01 29.42 -0.79
C ARG A 18 25.66 30.64 0.06
N HIS A 19 26.49 31.68 0.01
CA HIS A 19 26.45 32.75 1.01
C HIS A 19 26.37 34.16 0.44
N ILE A 20 26.59 34.36 -0.87
CA ILE A 20 26.71 35.70 -1.47
C ILE A 20 25.46 36.57 -1.22
N TYR A 21 24.26 35.99 -1.34
CA TYR A 21 23.00 36.70 -1.13
C TYR A 21 22.77 37.18 0.31
N ASN A 22 23.46 36.58 1.30
CA ASN A 22 23.31 36.94 2.71
C ASN A 22 24.41 37.88 3.21
N MET A 23 25.36 38.26 2.34
CA MET A 23 26.47 39.12 2.74
C MET A 23 26.00 40.57 2.90
N ARG A 24 26.42 41.22 3.98
CA ARG A 24 26.12 42.64 4.24
C ARG A 24 26.55 43.55 3.08
N TRP A 25 27.70 43.25 2.48
CA TRP A 25 28.19 43.98 1.31
C TRP A 25 27.23 43.81 0.12
N TRP A 26 26.83 42.58 -0.20
CA TRP A 26 25.92 42.30 -1.31
C TRP A 26 24.57 42.99 -1.12
N GLN A 27 24.01 42.90 0.09
CA GLN A 27 22.78 43.58 0.45
C GLN A 27 22.91 45.10 0.25
N LYS A 28 23.96 45.71 0.81
CA LYS A 28 24.18 47.17 0.77
C LYS A 28 24.52 47.71 -0.63
N HIS A 29 25.29 46.97 -1.41
CA HIS A 29 25.93 47.49 -2.62
C HIS A 29 25.40 46.89 -3.92
N ILE A 30 24.72 45.74 -3.89
CA ILE A 30 24.11 45.12 -5.07
C ILE A 30 22.60 45.20 -4.94
N ALA A 31 22.02 44.55 -3.92
CA ALA A 31 20.57 44.41 -3.80
C ALA A 31 19.84 45.75 -3.59
N SER A 32 20.42 46.67 -2.81
CA SER A 32 19.83 48.00 -2.55
C SER A 32 20.10 49.04 -3.65
N ASN A 33 20.88 48.71 -4.70
CA ASN A 33 21.23 49.67 -5.76
C ASN A 33 20.45 49.34 -7.05
N SER A 34 19.47 50.18 -7.39
CA SER A 34 18.58 49.97 -8.53
C SER A 34 19.29 49.89 -9.88
N GLU A 35 20.36 50.66 -10.09
CA GLU A 35 21.16 50.65 -11.32
C GLU A 35 21.87 49.30 -11.51
N ARG A 36 22.52 48.80 -10.45
CA ARG A 36 23.22 47.51 -10.47
C ARG A 36 22.25 46.34 -10.62
N VAL A 37 21.09 46.42 -9.97
CA VAL A 37 20.00 45.45 -10.17
C VAL A 37 19.53 45.44 -11.62
N SER A 38 19.36 46.61 -12.25
CA SER A 38 18.97 46.74 -13.65
C SER A 38 20.02 46.15 -14.61
N GLN A 39 21.30 46.40 -14.37
CA GLN A 39 22.40 45.83 -15.16
C GLN A 39 22.45 44.30 -15.04
N LEU A 40 22.30 43.76 -13.83
CA LEU A 40 22.23 42.32 -13.59
C LEU A 40 20.99 41.71 -14.25
N ASN A 41 19.84 42.38 -14.22
CA ASN A 41 18.64 41.94 -14.94
C ASN A 41 18.87 41.87 -16.46
N LYS A 42 19.54 42.85 -17.06
CA LYS A 42 19.83 42.88 -18.50
C LYS A 42 20.66 41.69 -18.98
N ILE A 43 21.54 41.16 -18.14
CA ILE A 43 22.36 39.97 -18.46
C ILE A 43 21.70 38.66 -18.03
N GLY A 44 20.43 38.69 -17.60
CA GLY A 44 19.68 37.50 -17.18
C GLY A 44 20.11 36.94 -15.83
N PHE A 45 20.66 37.78 -14.93
CA PHE A 45 21.09 37.34 -13.61
C PHE A 45 19.93 36.73 -12.80
N ILE A 46 20.15 35.53 -12.29
CA ILE A 46 19.14 34.76 -11.57
C ILE A 46 19.23 35.08 -10.08
N TRP A 47 18.29 35.89 -9.57
CA TRP A 47 18.25 36.33 -8.17
C TRP A 47 17.96 35.21 -7.16
N GLY A 48 17.24 34.17 -7.60
CA GLY A 48 16.95 33.02 -6.75
C GLY A 48 18.16 32.11 -6.64
N ARG A 49 18.81 32.07 -5.46
CA ARG A 49 19.93 31.15 -5.17
C ARG A 49 19.67 29.70 -5.62
N LEU A 50 18.43 29.25 -5.50
CA LEU A 50 17.99 27.90 -5.82
C LEU A 50 17.36 27.78 -7.23
N GLN A 51 17.13 28.88 -7.92
CA GLN A 51 16.43 28.89 -9.21
C GLN A 51 17.20 28.17 -10.33
N PRO A 52 18.54 28.23 -10.45
CA PRO A 52 19.26 27.43 -11.45
C PRO A 52 19.08 25.93 -11.20
N GLN A 53 19.16 25.50 -9.94
CA GLN A 53 18.94 24.09 -9.58
C GLN A 53 17.49 23.65 -9.82
N TRP A 54 16.52 24.54 -9.60
CA TRP A 54 15.12 24.30 -9.94
C TRP A 54 14.90 24.12 -11.44
N ASN A 55 15.53 24.96 -12.27
CA ASN A 55 15.42 24.86 -13.73
C ASN A 55 15.93 23.51 -14.24
N ILE A 56 17.13 23.10 -13.80
CA ILE A 56 17.71 21.78 -14.14
C ILE A 56 16.80 20.64 -13.65
N PHE A 57 16.25 20.77 -12.44
CA PHE A 57 15.31 19.79 -11.90
C PHE A 57 14.05 19.68 -12.75
N MET A 58 13.46 20.80 -13.17
CA MET A 58 12.24 20.83 -13.99
C MET A 58 12.46 20.26 -15.39
N GLU A 59 13.59 20.58 -16.01
CA GLU A 59 13.98 20.02 -17.30
C GLU A 59 14.20 18.51 -17.21
N GLY A 60 14.97 18.07 -16.21
CA GLY A 60 15.17 16.65 -15.92
C GLY A 60 13.85 15.92 -15.62
N MET A 61 12.93 16.52 -14.84
CA MET A 61 11.62 15.94 -14.57
C MET A 61 10.75 15.82 -15.83
N SER A 62 10.77 16.83 -16.70
CA SER A 62 10.02 16.84 -17.96
C SER A 62 10.46 15.71 -18.89
N ILE A 63 11.78 15.55 -19.04
CA ILE A 63 12.36 14.49 -19.85
C ILE A 63 12.10 13.12 -19.21
N TYR A 64 12.26 12.99 -17.89
CA TYR A 64 11.94 11.76 -17.17
C TYR A 64 10.47 11.35 -17.39
N TYR A 65 9.55 12.30 -17.28
CA TYR A 65 8.14 12.04 -17.51
C TYR A 65 7.88 11.58 -18.95
N ARG A 66 8.53 12.20 -19.95
CA ARG A 66 8.43 11.79 -21.35
C ARG A 66 8.94 10.37 -21.59
N LEU A 67 10.05 9.99 -20.97
CA LEU A 67 10.68 8.67 -21.16
C LEU A 67 9.93 7.54 -20.44
N TYR A 68 9.45 7.80 -19.21
CA TYR A 68 8.88 6.75 -18.35
C TYR A 68 7.36 6.84 -18.18
N GLY A 69 6.73 7.92 -18.66
CA GLY A 69 5.28 8.15 -18.57
C GLY A 69 4.77 8.45 -17.16
N HIS A 70 5.65 8.65 -16.17
CA HIS A 70 5.24 8.90 -14.79
C HIS A 70 6.25 9.75 -13.99
N GLY A 71 5.77 10.52 -13.00
CA GLY A 71 6.61 11.30 -12.08
C GLY A 71 7.20 10.54 -10.89
N LYS A 72 7.28 9.21 -10.94
CA LYS A 72 7.83 8.34 -9.88
C LYS A 72 9.34 8.14 -10.05
N VAL A 73 10.11 9.18 -9.74
CA VAL A 73 11.58 9.12 -9.81
C VAL A 73 12.16 8.34 -8.61
N PRO A 74 12.94 7.26 -8.82
CA PRO A 74 13.67 6.56 -7.76
C PRO A 74 14.69 7.49 -7.08
N VAL A 75 14.91 7.34 -5.77
CA VAL A 75 15.84 8.20 -5.02
C VAL A 75 17.27 8.13 -5.53
N SER A 76 17.69 6.96 -6.03
CA SER A 76 19.02 6.72 -6.59
C SER A 76 19.18 7.17 -8.04
N PHE A 77 18.12 7.67 -8.68
CA PHE A 77 18.19 8.06 -10.09
C PHE A 77 19.01 9.34 -10.26
N THR A 78 20.08 9.21 -11.03
CA THR A 78 20.95 10.30 -11.48
C THR A 78 20.89 10.33 -12.99
N ILE A 79 20.79 11.52 -13.56
CA ILE A 79 20.73 11.69 -15.01
C ILE A 79 22.07 11.22 -15.62
N PRO A 80 22.05 10.30 -16.60
CA PRO A 80 23.27 9.80 -17.23
C PRO A 80 24.00 10.90 -18.00
N ASN A 81 25.32 10.78 -18.08
CA ASN A 81 26.16 11.71 -18.83
C ASN A 81 26.24 11.26 -20.29
N GLY A 82 26.14 12.21 -21.23
CA GLY A 82 26.39 11.91 -22.65
C GLY A 82 25.26 11.19 -23.37
N GLU A 83 24.14 10.91 -22.71
CA GLU A 83 23.02 10.19 -23.31
C GLU A 83 21.91 11.17 -23.72
N GLU A 84 21.47 11.10 -24.97
CA GLU A 84 20.20 11.68 -25.37
C GLU A 84 19.05 10.96 -24.65
N PRO A 85 17.94 11.65 -24.33
CA PRO A 85 17.58 13.02 -24.69
C PRO A 85 18.00 14.08 -23.64
N TRP A 86 18.95 13.79 -22.75
CA TRP A 86 19.29 14.69 -21.65
C TRP A 86 20.23 15.83 -22.08
N PRO A 87 19.88 17.11 -21.83
CA PRO A 87 20.77 18.24 -22.05
C PRO A 87 22.00 18.15 -21.17
N LYS A 88 23.10 18.75 -21.64
CA LYS A 88 24.41 18.71 -20.98
C LYS A 88 24.36 19.31 -19.57
N GLU A 89 23.49 20.28 -19.37
CA GLU A 89 23.21 20.96 -18.10
C GLU A 89 22.60 20.03 -17.06
N CYS A 90 21.91 18.97 -17.50
CA CYS A 90 21.28 17.98 -16.66
C CYS A 90 22.19 16.79 -16.31
N TRP A 91 23.32 16.61 -17.01
CA TRP A 91 24.19 15.45 -16.84
C TRP A 91 24.74 15.34 -15.41
N GLY A 92 24.65 14.13 -14.83
CA GLY A 92 25.11 13.85 -13.47
C GLY A 92 24.22 14.46 -12.39
N PHE A 93 23.10 15.10 -12.77
CA PHE A 93 22.20 15.71 -11.81
C PHE A 93 21.44 14.63 -11.01
N PRO A 94 21.48 14.65 -9.67
CA PRO A 94 20.84 13.64 -8.83
C PRO A 94 19.33 13.91 -8.70
N LEU A 95 18.60 13.78 -9.81
CA LEU A 95 17.17 14.10 -9.94
C LEU A 95 16.33 13.39 -8.87
N GLY A 96 16.62 12.11 -8.60
CA GLY A 96 15.94 11.31 -7.59
C GLY A 96 16.11 11.84 -6.16
N ASN A 97 17.33 12.24 -5.82
CA ASN A 97 17.63 12.81 -4.50
C ASN A 97 16.96 14.17 -4.31
N VAL A 98 16.99 15.02 -5.34
CA VAL A 98 16.33 16.33 -5.33
C VAL A 98 14.81 16.15 -5.17
N ALA A 99 14.20 15.26 -5.94
CA ALA A 99 12.78 14.90 -5.81
C ALA A 99 12.45 14.41 -4.39
N TYR A 100 13.31 13.59 -3.79
CA TYR A 100 13.14 13.15 -2.39
C TYR A 100 13.20 14.31 -1.39
N ARG A 101 14.14 15.25 -1.55
CA ARG A 101 14.24 16.43 -0.67
C ARG A 101 13.06 17.37 -0.81
N ILE A 102 12.54 17.56 -2.03
CA ILE A 102 11.30 18.33 -2.24
C ILE A 102 10.14 17.72 -1.45
N ARG A 103 9.99 16.39 -1.48
CA ARG A 103 8.93 15.68 -0.73
C ARG A 103 9.08 15.75 0.79
N SER A 104 10.31 15.61 1.28
CA SER A 104 10.58 15.43 2.73
C SER A 104 10.89 16.72 3.47
N ARG A 105 11.41 17.74 2.78
CA ARG A 105 11.90 18.99 3.38
C ARG A 105 11.24 20.23 2.78
N ASN A 106 10.36 20.06 1.79
CA ASN A 106 9.78 21.16 1.01
C ASN A 106 10.85 22.06 0.38
N ASP A 107 11.99 21.48 -0.02
CA ASP A 107 13.01 22.21 -0.78
C ASP A 107 12.34 22.88 -1.99
N PHE A 108 12.73 24.12 -2.30
CA PHE A 108 12.16 24.96 -3.36
C PHE A 108 10.69 25.39 -3.18
N LEU A 109 9.96 24.87 -2.20
CA LEU A 109 8.53 25.16 -1.96
C LEU A 109 8.32 26.09 -0.77
N THR A 110 9.21 27.06 -0.60
CA THR A 110 9.13 28.09 0.43
C THR A 110 9.20 29.49 -0.21
N GLY A 111 8.56 30.46 0.43
CA GLY A 111 8.49 31.84 -0.07
C GLY A 111 7.40 32.07 -1.13
N HIS A 112 7.50 33.20 -1.82
CA HIS A 112 6.48 33.71 -2.75
C HIS A 112 6.19 32.77 -3.93
N ASP A 113 7.22 32.11 -4.49
CA ASP A 113 7.07 31.27 -5.69
C ASP A 113 6.65 29.82 -5.40
N ALA A 114 6.43 29.47 -4.13
CA ALA A 114 6.12 28.10 -3.72
C ALA A 114 4.88 27.54 -4.43
N MET A 115 3.82 28.35 -4.58
CA MET A 115 2.58 27.93 -5.24
C MET A 115 2.81 27.66 -6.74
N ASN A 116 3.53 28.53 -7.42
CA ASN A 116 3.85 28.37 -8.84
C ASN A 116 4.71 27.12 -9.08
N ARG A 117 5.72 26.90 -8.24
CA ARG A 117 6.58 25.71 -8.30
C ARG A 117 5.82 24.41 -8.04
N ARG A 118 4.87 24.44 -7.10
CA ARG A 118 3.98 23.30 -6.85
C ARG A 118 3.12 23.00 -8.08
N ALA A 119 2.47 24.01 -8.66
CA ALA A 119 1.66 23.85 -9.86
C ALA A 119 2.47 23.30 -11.06
N GLN A 120 3.71 23.77 -11.24
CA GLN A 120 4.64 23.25 -12.24
C GLN A 120 4.93 21.76 -12.06
N MET A 121 5.15 21.30 -10.83
CA MET A 121 5.37 19.89 -10.54
C MET A 121 4.11 19.04 -10.71
N ASP A 122 2.94 19.59 -10.37
CA ASP A 122 1.65 18.92 -10.58
C ASP A 122 1.40 18.66 -12.07
N MET A 123 1.73 19.61 -12.95
CA MET A 123 1.67 19.43 -14.41
C MET A 123 2.56 18.29 -14.93
N LEU A 124 3.67 17.99 -14.25
CA LEU A 124 4.56 16.88 -14.60
C LEU A 124 4.18 15.56 -13.91
N HIS A 125 2.96 15.47 -13.37
CA HIS A 125 2.47 14.32 -12.61
C HIS A 125 3.42 13.88 -11.50
N PHE A 126 4.07 14.85 -10.85
CA PHE A 126 4.98 14.57 -9.75
C PHE A 126 4.26 13.87 -8.61
N VAL A 127 4.79 12.72 -8.20
CA VAL A 127 4.22 11.97 -7.08
C VAL A 127 4.72 12.58 -5.77
N TRP A 128 3.88 13.36 -5.10
CA TRP A 128 4.18 13.98 -3.81
C TRP A 128 4.31 12.97 -2.67
N ASP A 129 3.33 12.07 -2.57
CA ASP A 129 3.34 10.99 -1.60
C ASP A 129 3.27 9.64 -2.30
N PHE A 130 4.37 8.87 -2.21
CA PHE A 130 4.42 7.50 -2.71
C PHE A 130 3.47 6.57 -1.95
N SER A 131 3.26 6.80 -0.65
CA SER A 131 2.33 6.04 0.17
C SER A 131 0.91 6.23 -0.34
N GLU A 132 0.48 7.49 -0.49
CA GLU A 132 -0.84 7.81 -1.05
C GLU A 132 -0.98 7.27 -2.47
N ASN A 133 -0.05 7.54 -3.38
CA ASN A 133 -0.16 7.03 -4.76
C ASN A 133 -0.22 5.49 -4.82
N ASN A 134 0.57 4.79 -3.99
CA ASN A 134 0.50 3.34 -3.92
C ASN A 134 -0.84 2.86 -3.34
N PHE A 135 -1.40 3.57 -2.35
CA PHE A 135 -2.72 3.30 -1.80
C PHE A 135 -3.82 3.58 -2.82
N THR A 136 -3.78 4.72 -3.52
CA THR A 136 -4.73 5.08 -4.58
C THR A 136 -4.74 4.02 -5.67
N LYS A 137 -3.57 3.56 -6.14
CA LYS A 137 -3.47 2.45 -7.11
C LYS A 137 -4.11 1.17 -6.57
N PHE A 138 -3.81 0.80 -5.32
CA PHE A 138 -4.41 -0.37 -4.68
C PHE A 138 -5.94 -0.25 -4.58
N TYR A 139 -6.42 0.90 -4.12
CA TYR A 139 -7.83 1.22 -3.92
C TYR A 139 -8.60 1.20 -5.24
N MET A 140 -8.05 1.83 -6.28
CA MET A 140 -8.62 1.79 -7.63
C MET A 140 -8.69 0.36 -8.16
N ALA A 141 -7.61 -0.42 -8.03
CA ALA A 141 -7.60 -1.81 -8.46
C ALA A 141 -8.67 -2.64 -7.74
N LEU A 142 -8.81 -2.45 -6.42
CA LEU A 142 -9.84 -3.12 -5.63
C LEU A 142 -11.25 -2.69 -6.06
N LYS A 143 -11.49 -1.38 -6.26
CA LYS A 143 -12.78 -0.86 -6.72
C LYS A 143 -13.18 -1.41 -8.08
N HIS A 144 -12.23 -1.51 -9.03
CA HIS A 144 -12.46 -2.14 -10.33
C HIS A 144 -12.78 -3.63 -10.21
N TYR A 145 -12.03 -4.35 -9.37
CA TYR A 145 -12.31 -5.77 -9.10
C TYR A 145 -13.75 -5.97 -8.62
N VAL A 146 -14.18 -5.16 -7.65
CA VAL A 146 -15.52 -5.21 -7.08
C VAL A 146 -16.59 -4.95 -8.12
N ARG A 147 -16.40 -3.93 -8.97
CA ARG A 147 -17.32 -3.63 -10.08
C ARG A 147 -17.45 -4.80 -11.05
N LEU A 148 -16.33 -5.45 -11.39
CA LEU A 148 -16.32 -6.57 -12.33
C LEU A 148 -16.96 -7.84 -11.73
N GLU A 149 -16.77 -8.11 -10.45
CA GLU A 149 -17.44 -9.23 -9.76
C GLU A 149 -18.95 -8.97 -9.62
N GLN A 150 -19.35 -7.72 -9.32
CA GLN A 150 -20.77 -7.33 -9.28
C GLN A 150 -21.46 -7.50 -10.64
N GLY A 151 -20.75 -7.30 -11.75
CA GLY A 151 -21.28 -7.49 -13.10
C GLY A 151 -21.48 -8.96 -13.51
N LYS A 152 -20.77 -9.91 -12.87
CA LYS A 152 -20.94 -11.35 -13.10
C LYS A 152 -22.12 -11.95 -12.32
N ASP A 153 -22.50 -11.30 -11.23
CA ASP A 153 -23.51 -11.78 -10.28
C ASP A 153 -24.97 -11.43 -10.66
N LEU A 154 -25.24 -10.92 -11.86
CA LEU A 154 -26.62 -10.64 -12.32
C LEU A 154 -27.50 -11.90 -12.45
N GLN A 155 -26.98 -13.10 -12.19
CA GLN A 155 -27.74 -14.36 -12.09
C GLN A 155 -27.95 -14.87 -10.65
N SER A 156 -27.51 -14.13 -9.61
CA SER A 156 -27.59 -14.57 -8.21
C SER A 156 -28.24 -13.50 -7.33
N THR A 157 -29.54 -13.65 -7.13
CA THR A 157 -30.35 -12.87 -6.18
C THR A 157 -30.08 -13.34 -4.75
N ALA A 158 -29.06 -12.77 -4.09
CA ALA A 158 -28.94 -12.87 -2.64
C ALA A 158 -28.25 -11.62 -2.06
N SER A 159 -29.08 -10.73 -1.51
CA SER A 159 -28.73 -9.44 -0.92
C SER A 159 -28.15 -9.59 0.49
N SER A 160 -27.04 -10.32 0.63
CA SER A 160 -26.39 -10.54 1.94
C SER A 160 -24.95 -10.03 1.88
N GLN A 161 -24.67 -8.94 2.63
CA GLN A 161 -23.36 -8.35 2.91
C GLN A 161 -22.18 -8.94 2.10
N ARG A 162 -21.99 -8.43 0.88
CA ARG A 162 -20.95 -8.89 -0.07
C ARG A 162 -19.56 -8.69 0.51
N THR A 163 -19.01 -9.75 1.09
CA THR A 163 -17.61 -9.78 1.51
C THR A 163 -16.72 -10.00 0.30
N ILE A 164 -15.76 -9.10 0.06
CA ILE A 164 -14.89 -9.21 -1.12
C ILE A 164 -13.85 -10.30 -0.90
N LYS A 165 -13.93 -11.37 -1.69
CA LYS A 165 -12.97 -12.47 -1.71
C LYS A 165 -12.05 -12.36 -2.93
N VAL A 166 -10.98 -11.58 -2.81
CA VAL A 166 -9.91 -11.53 -3.82
C VAL A 166 -8.98 -12.75 -3.66
N PRO A 167 -8.76 -13.58 -4.70
CA PRO A 167 -7.81 -14.68 -4.65
C PRO A 167 -6.38 -14.20 -4.41
N TYR A 168 -5.59 -14.95 -3.63
CA TYR A 168 -4.22 -14.58 -3.26
C TYR A 168 -3.31 -14.33 -4.47
N LYS A 169 -3.37 -15.20 -5.48
CA LYS A 169 -2.55 -15.10 -6.70
C LYS A 169 -3.18 -14.20 -7.78
N TYR A 170 -4.25 -13.47 -7.46
CA TYR A 170 -4.91 -12.63 -8.45
C TYR A 170 -3.99 -11.49 -8.89
N VAL A 171 -3.70 -11.47 -10.19
CA VAL A 171 -2.97 -10.42 -10.90
C VAL A 171 -3.94 -9.79 -11.88
N VAL A 172 -3.96 -8.47 -11.93
CA VAL A 172 -4.79 -7.73 -12.87
C VAL A 172 -4.41 -8.14 -14.29
N PRO A 173 -5.34 -8.67 -15.09
CA PRO A 173 -5.03 -9.12 -16.44
C PRO A 173 -4.71 -7.94 -17.34
N SER A 174 -3.77 -8.14 -18.27
CA SER A 174 -3.50 -7.20 -19.35
C SER A 174 -4.54 -7.32 -20.46
N GLY A 175 -4.86 -6.20 -21.12
CA GLY A 175 -5.77 -6.15 -22.26
C GLY A 175 -7.07 -5.38 -21.99
N HIS A 176 -7.40 -4.48 -22.92
CA HIS A 176 -8.59 -3.62 -22.89
C HIS A 176 -9.92 -4.41 -22.80
N GLN A 177 -9.95 -5.63 -23.33
CA GLN A 177 -11.14 -6.48 -23.39
C GLN A 177 -11.68 -6.91 -22.01
N LYS A 178 -10.89 -6.76 -20.93
CA LYS A 178 -11.27 -7.20 -19.58
C LYS A 178 -11.73 -6.06 -18.66
N GLY A 179 -11.89 -4.84 -19.19
CA GLY A 179 -12.42 -3.69 -18.43
C GLY A 179 -11.47 -3.10 -17.39
N TRP A 180 -10.17 -3.39 -17.50
CA TRP A 180 -9.12 -2.89 -16.59
C TRP A 180 -8.35 -1.71 -17.21
N PRO A 181 -8.10 -0.63 -16.44
CA PRO A 181 -7.20 0.44 -16.87
C PRO A 181 -5.77 -0.06 -17.13
N GLU A 182 -5.13 0.45 -18.18
CA GLU A 182 -3.79 0.04 -18.60
C GLU A 182 -2.73 0.16 -17.49
N PHE A 183 -2.77 1.26 -16.74
CA PHE A 183 -1.82 1.50 -15.64
C PHE A 183 -1.94 0.51 -14.46
N LEU A 184 -2.99 -0.33 -14.45
CA LEU A 184 -3.20 -1.38 -13.45
C LEU A 184 -2.85 -2.78 -13.97
N TRP A 185 -2.55 -2.96 -15.26
CA TRP A 185 -2.22 -4.27 -15.81
C TRP A 185 -0.99 -4.88 -15.14
N GLY A 186 -1.05 -6.18 -14.85
CA GLY A 186 0.01 -6.88 -14.13
C GLY A 186 0.07 -6.56 -12.63
N TYR A 187 -0.83 -5.73 -12.10
CA TYR A 187 -0.81 -5.37 -10.69
C TYR A 187 -1.20 -6.57 -9.80
N PRO A 188 -0.37 -6.98 -8.82
CA PRO A 188 -0.62 -8.16 -8.00
C PRO A 188 -1.60 -7.86 -6.85
N LEU A 189 -2.86 -7.60 -7.20
CA LEU A 189 -3.89 -7.18 -6.26
C LEU A 189 -4.08 -8.17 -5.10
N GLY A 190 -4.10 -9.48 -5.37
CA GLY A 190 -4.29 -10.51 -4.34
C GLY A 190 -3.21 -10.50 -3.26
N ASN A 191 -1.94 -10.38 -3.68
CA ASN A 191 -0.80 -10.23 -2.79
C ASN A 191 -0.90 -8.95 -1.93
N LYS A 192 -1.32 -7.85 -2.55
CA LYS A 192 -1.50 -6.56 -1.85
C LYS A 192 -2.63 -6.64 -0.82
N CYS A 193 -3.76 -7.24 -1.15
CA CYS A 193 -4.85 -7.49 -0.19
C CYS A 193 -4.35 -8.28 1.03
N MET A 194 -3.54 -9.32 0.82
CA MET A 194 -2.92 -10.07 1.91
C MET A 194 -1.96 -9.22 2.75
N ALA A 195 -1.13 -8.40 2.11
CA ALA A 195 -0.23 -7.50 2.83
C ALA A 195 -0.99 -6.45 3.66
N VAL A 196 -2.10 -5.92 3.17
CA VAL A 196 -2.99 -5.03 3.94
C VAL A 196 -3.54 -5.76 5.17
N ARG A 197 -4.05 -6.99 5.00
CA ARG A 197 -4.60 -7.81 6.10
C ARG A 197 -3.57 -8.23 7.14
N GLN A 198 -2.37 -8.65 6.72
CA GLN A 198 -1.37 -9.23 7.63
C GLN A 198 -0.42 -8.19 8.23
N LYS A 199 0.00 -7.20 7.42
CA LYS A 199 1.04 -6.25 7.79
C LYS A 199 0.50 -4.84 8.04
N GLY A 200 -0.81 -4.63 7.87
CA GLY A 200 -1.40 -3.29 7.92
C GLY A 200 -0.85 -2.38 6.83
N LEU A 201 -0.50 -2.92 5.66
CA LEU A 201 0.00 -2.13 4.53
C LEU A 201 -1.00 -0.99 4.22
N TYR A 202 -0.51 0.24 4.08
CA TYR A 202 -1.29 1.48 3.89
C TYR A 202 -2.15 1.96 5.07
N ILE A 203 -2.59 1.08 5.98
CA ILE A 203 -3.57 1.39 7.04
C ILE A 203 -2.98 1.47 8.46
N LYS A 204 -1.69 1.13 8.66
CA LYS A 204 -1.08 0.99 9.99
C LYS A 204 -1.28 2.20 10.91
N ASN A 205 -1.23 3.41 10.35
CA ASN A 205 -1.36 4.67 11.08
C ASN A 205 -2.45 5.59 10.47
N ASP A 206 -3.38 5.03 9.68
CA ASP A 206 -4.35 5.83 8.92
C ASP A 206 -5.78 5.23 9.04
N PRO A 207 -6.60 5.74 9.97
CA PRO A 207 -7.96 5.24 10.18
C PRO A 207 -8.90 5.59 9.01
N ILE A 208 -8.61 6.64 8.25
CA ILE A 208 -9.43 7.07 7.10
C ILE A 208 -9.31 6.05 5.97
N ARG A 209 -8.08 5.62 5.67
CA ARG A 209 -7.84 4.55 4.68
C ARG A 209 -8.50 3.24 5.08
N LYS A 210 -8.55 2.96 6.39
CA LYS A 210 -9.24 1.77 6.92
C LYS A 210 -10.74 1.84 6.64
N SER A 211 -11.39 2.94 7.01
CA SER A 211 -12.83 3.18 6.77
C SER A 211 -13.17 3.07 5.29
N ARG A 212 -12.41 3.74 4.41
CA ARG A 212 -12.64 3.71 2.96
C ARG A 212 -12.62 2.30 2.35
N LEU A 213 -11.77 1.41 2.87
CA LEU A 213 -11.73 0.02 2.41
C LEU A 213 -12.90 -0.79 2.97
N GLU A 214 -13.27 -0.55 4.23
CA GLU A 214 -14.47 -1.12 4.87
C GLU A 214 -15.74 -0.76 4.10
N ASP A 215 -15.88 0.49 3.66
CA ASP A 215 -17.01 0.98 2.87
C ASP A 215 -17.19 0.23 1.53
N ILE A 216 -16.09 -0.22 0.94
CA ILE A 216 -16.12 -1.04 -0.29
C ILE A 216 -16.48 -2.51 0.02
N GLY A 217 -16.47 -2.92 1.29
CA GLY A 217 -16.71 -4.30 1.71
C GLY A 217 -15.42 -5.12 1.91
N PHE A 218 -14.27 -4.45 2.03
CA PHE A 218 -13.00 -5.11 2.31
C PHE A 218 -12.90 -5.47 3.80
N ARG A 219 -12.89 -6.76 4.11
CA ARG A 219 -12.69 -7.25 5.48
C ARG A 219 -11.20 -7.36 5.82
N PHE A 220 -10.82 -6.75 6.95
CA PHE A 220 -9.46 -6.76 7.51
C PHE A 220 -9.15 -8.01 8.34
N SER A 221 -10.17 -8.72 8.81
CA SER A 221 -9.96 -10.04 9.39
C SER A 221 -9.33 -10.94 8.33
N GLY A 222 -8.11 -11.42 8.57
CA GLY A 222 -7.62 -12.58 7.85
C GLY A 222 -8.61 -13.72 8.03
N ASN A 223 -8.56 -14.71 7.13
CA ASN A 223 -9.28 -15.99 7.27
C ASN A 223 -9.07 -16.67 8.64
N THR A 224 -8.19 -16.16 9.50
CA THR A 224 -7.95 -16.63 10.86
C THR A 224 -9.01 -16.21 11.87
N ALA A 225 -9.59 -15.00 11.79
CA ALA A 225 -10.61 -14.57 12.76
C ALA A 225 -12.02 -15.00 12.32
N SER A 226 -12.34 -14.86 11.03
CA SER A 226 -13.54 -15.49 10.46
C SER A 226 -13.44 -17.01 10.53
N GLY A 227 -12.30 -17.60 10.15
CA GLY A 227 -12.11 -19.05 10.26
C GLY A 227 -12.00 -19.56 11.70
N TRP A 228 -11.67 -18.74 12.69
CA TRP A 228 -11.79 -19.13 14.09
C TRP A 228 -13.26 -19.18 14.52
N LEU A 229 -14.04 -18.15 14.17
CA LEU A 229 -15.49 -18.14 14.43
C LEU A 229 -16.18 -19.31 13.74
N ASP A 230 -15.84 -19.61 12.48
CA ASP A 230 -16.36 -20.76 11.74
C ASP A 230 -15.94 -22.09 12.40
N VAL A 231 -14.70 -22.19 12.90
CA VAL A 231 -14.22 -23.36 13.63
C VAL A 231 -14.94 -23.53 14.97
N VAL A 232 -15.16 -22.45 15.73
CA VAL A 232 -15.89 -22.50 17.01
C VAL A 232 -17.37 -22.82 16.77
N HIS A 233 -17.99 -22.24 15.74
CA HIS A 233 -19.38 -22.50 15.40
C HIS A 233 -19.57 -23.96 14.96
N GLY A 234 -18.72 -24.45 14.06
CA GLY A 234 -18.75 -25.85 13.65
C GLY A 234 -18.41 -26.82 14.79
N ALA A 235 -17.48 -26.45 15.65
CA ALA A 235 -17.15 -27.21 16.86
C ALA A 235 -18.31 -27.25 17.86
N ALA A 236 -19.05 -26.15 18.03
CA ALA A 236 -20.20 -26.09 18.93
C ALA A 236 -21.34 -27.00 18.44
N ILE A 237 -21.62 -26.99 17.13
CA ILE A 237 -22.60 -27.88 16.50
C ILE A 237 -22.18 -29.35 16.70
N TYR A 238 -20.93 -29.69 16.37
CA TYR A 238 -20.41 -31.03 16.53
C TYR A 238 -20.44 -31.50 18.01
N SER A 239 -20.00 -30.63 18.92
CA SER A 239 -20.00 -30.89 20.36
C SER A 239 -21.43 -31.17 20.86
N LYS A 240 -22.42 -30.39 20.42
CA LYS A 240 -23.84 -30.61 20.75
C LYS A 240 -24.34 -31.97 20.22
N MET A 241 -23.97 -32.36 19.00
CA MET A 241 -24.35 -33.65 18.41
C MET A 241 -23.71 -34.85 19.12
N HIS A 242 -22.51 -34.68 19.67
CA HIS A 242 -21.72 -35.75 20.30
C HIS A 242 -21.67 -35.65 21.83
N GLY A 243 -22.71 -35.09 22.47
CA GLY A 243 -22.86 -35.11 23.93
C GLY A 243 -21.81 -34.28 24.69
N ARG A 244 -21.41 -33.13 24.13
CA ARG A 244 -20.36 -32.23 24.62
C ARG A 244 -18.94 -32.80 24.61
N VAL A 245 -18.69 -33.82 23.78
CA VAL A 245 -17.34 -34.33 23.54
C VAL A 245 -16.87 -33.88 22.15
N LEU A 246 -15.84 -33.03 22.11
CA LEU A 246 -15.29 -32.52 20.87
C LEU A 246 -14.05 -33.31 20.44
N ASP A 247 -14.29 -34.56 20.03
CA ASP A 247 -13.32 -35.43 19.36
C ASP A 247 -13.66 -35.63 17.88
N VAL A 248 -13.25 -34.67 17.06
CA VAL A 248 -13.53 -34.66 15.61
C VAL A 248 -12.45 -35.47 14.86
N PRO A 249 -12.84 -36.48 14.05
CA PRO A 249 -11.93 -37.20 13.17
C PRO A 249 -11.19 -36.27 12.22
N SER A 250 -9.90 -36.52 11.96
CA SER A 250 -9.07 -35.59 11.18
C SER A 250 -9.52 -35.38 9.72
N ASN A 251 -10.26 -36.33 9.16
CA ASN A 251 -10.84 -36.29 7.81
C ASN A 251 -12.25 -35.67 7.77
N PHE A 252 -12.84 -35.32 8.91
CA PHE A 252 -14.19 -34.77 8.96
C PHE A 252 -14.26 -33.41 8.27
N VAL A 253 -15.20 -33.33 7.32
CA VAL A 253 -15.54 -32.12 6.58
C VAL A 253 -17.03 -31.88 6.80
N VAL A 254 -17.39 -30.63 7.12
CA VAL A 254 -18.79 -30.24 7.29
C VAL A 254 -19.55 -30.51 5.98
N PRO A 255 -20.58 -31.37 6.02
CA PRO A 255 -21.29 -31.81 4.83
C PRO A 255 -22.11 -30.67 4.21
N SER A 256 -22.44 -30.82 2.93
CA SER A 256 -23.39 -29.95 2.24
C SER A 256 -24.83 -30.40 2.51
N LEU A 257 -25.78 -29.47 2.43
CA LEU A 257 -27.20 -29.77 2.48
C LEU A 257 -27.53 -30.91 1.49
N PRO A 258 -28.24 -31.97 1.90
CA PRO A 258 -28.66 -33.04 1.00
C PRO A 258 -29.54 -32.47 -0.13
N GLU A 259 -29.33 -32.91 -1.36
CA GLU A 259 -30.23 -32.59 -2.47
C GLU A 259 -31.52 -33.41 -2.31
N GLY A 260 -32.48 -32.86 -1.58
CA GLY A 260 -33.79 -33.47 -1.33
C GLY A 260 -34.59 -32.68 -0.30
N ASN A 261 -35.89 -32.48 -0.55
CA ASN A 261 -36.82 -31.73 0.30
C ASN A 261 -36.75 -32.21 1.77
N LEU A 262 -36.22 -31.36 2.66
CA LEU A 262 -36.42 -31.47 4.10
C LEU A 262 -37.58 -30.54 4.49
N LEU A 263 -38.77 -30.90 4.05
CA LEU A 263 -40.01 -30.51 4.73
C LEU A 263 -40.38 -31.73 5.57
N ASP A 264 -40.67 -31.51 6.84
CA ASP A 264 -41.15 -32.51 7.82
C ASP A 264 -40.09 -33.26 8.63
N SER A 265 -39.19 -32.54 9.30
CA SER A 265 -38.87 -32.84 10.71
C SER A 265 -38.27 -31.63 11.40
N GLU A 266 -38.72 -31.32 12.62
CA GLU A 266 -38.14 -30.26 13.46
C GLU A 266 -36.70 -30.57 13.93
N ASP A 267 -36.17 -31.75 13.58
CA ASP A 267 -34.77 -32.17 13.78
C ASP A 267 -33.84 -31.68 12.65
N ALA A 268 -34.06 -30.42 12.28
CA ALA A 268 -33.52 -29.75 11.12
C ALA A 268 -31.98 -29.77 11.08
N TRP A 269 -31.48 -30.10 9.90
CA TRP A 269 -30.07 -30.03 9.49
C TRP A 269 -29.24 -29.00 10.28
N PRO A 270 -28.26 -29.44 11.09
CA PRO A 270 -27.65 -28.57 12.10
C PRO A 270 -26.51 -27.69 11.56
N TRP A 271 -26.17 -27.78 10.27
CA TRP A 271 -25.00 -27.11 9.68
C TRP A 271 -25.40 -25.91 8.81
N PRO A 272 -25.08 -24.67 9.22
CA PRO A 272 -25.29 -23.47 8.41
C PRO A 272 -24.50 -23.48 7.09
N GLU A 273 -25.03 -22.80 6.06
CA GLU A 273 -24.42 -22.73 4.72
C GLU A 273 -22.96 -22.22 4.73
N HIS A 274 -22.64 -21.26 5.61
CA HIS A 274 -21.28 -20.70 5.69
C HIS A 274 -20.22 -21.69 6.19
N LEU A 275 -20.64 -22.80 6.82
CA LEU A 275 -19.75 -23.86 7.28
C LEU A 275 -19.56 -24.97 6.24
N LYS A 276 -20.29 -24.97 5.12
CA LYS A 276 -20.20 -25.99 4.07
C LYS A 276 -18.76 -26.18 3.60
N GLY A 277 -18.28 -27.43 3.62
CA GLY A 277 -16.93 -27.78 3.17
C GLY A 277 -15.80 -27.40 4.15
N LEU A 278 -16.13 -26.92 5.35
CA LEU A 278 -15.14 -26.66 6.39
C LEU A 278 -14.47 -27.96 6.83
N LYS A 279 -13.15 -28.08 6.62
CA LYS A 279 -12.32 -29.20 7.12
C LYS A 279 -12.11 -29.13 8.63
N LEU A 280 -13.19 -29.17 9.39
CA LEU A 280 -13.22 -28.96 10.85
C LEU A 280 -12.25 -29.93 11.57
N GLY A 281 -12.22 -31.20 11.16
CA GLY A 281 -11.31 -32.20 11.72
C GLY A 281 -9.83 -31.85 11.57
N GLN A 282 -9.44 -31.38 10.38
CA GLN A 282 -8.06 -30.97 10.12
C GLN A 282 -7.69 -29.70 10.89
N ARG A 283 -8.62 -28.74 11.01
CA ARG A 283 -8.40 -27.49 11.77
C ARG A 283 -8.17 -27.76 13.26
N LEU A 284 -9.01 -28.61 13.86
CA LEU A 284 -8.88 -28.99 15.27
C LEU A 284 -7.62 -29.84 15.52
N LYS A 285 -7.22 -30.70 14.56
CA LYS A 285 -5.92 -31.38 14.59
C LYS A 285 -4.74 -30.38 14.57
N ASP A 286 -4.81 -29.34 13.73
CA ASP A 286 -3.77 -28.31 13.67
C ASP A 286 -3.74 -27.40 14.91
N VAL A 287 -4.87 -27.23 15.61
CA VAL A 287 -4.91 -26.60 16.94
C VAL A 287 -4.15 -27.46 17.96
N ARG A 288 -4.42 -28.78 18.00
CA ARG A 288 -3.75 -29.73 18.92
C ARG A 288 -2.25 -29.83 18.68
N LEU A 289 -1.83 -30.03 17.42
CA LEU A 289 -0.45 -30.38 17.10
C LEU A 289 0.47 -29.17 16.89
N LYS A 290 -0.06 -28.06 16.36
CA LYS A 290 0.76 -26.91 15.94
C LYS A 290 0.46 -25.64 16.75
N GLY A 291 -0.53 -25.68 17.65
CA GLY A 291 -1.01 -24.49 18.35
C GLY A 291 -1.57 -23.45 17.39
N THR A 292 -2.13 -23.89 16.26
CA THR A 292 -2.76 -22.99 15.29
C THR A 292 -3.90 -22.24 15.99
N TYR A 293 -4.08 -20.95 15.72
CA TYR A 293 -5.02 -20.04 16.43
C TYR A 293 -4.69 -19.71 17.90
N LEU A 294 -3.76 -20.40 18.55
CA LEU A 294 -3.37 -20.19 19.95
C LEU A 294 -2.12 -19.30 20.11
N LYS A 295 -1.88 -18.42 19.13
CA LYS A 295 -0.76 -17.46 19.13
C LYS A 295 -1.30 -16.03 19.20
N GLY A 296 -0.60 -15.15 19.90
CA GLY A 296 -0.99 -13.73 20.06
C GLY A 296 -1.85 -13.46 21.30
N LYS A 297 -2.46 -12.26 21.33
CA LYS A 297 -3.19 -11.74 22.51
C LYS A 297 -4.45 -12.56 22.85
N ASP A 298 -5.14 -13.11 21.84
CA ASP A 298 -6.42 -13.81 22.02
C ASP A 298 -6.27 -15.29 22.45
N LYS A 299 -5.05 -15.77 22.69
CA LYS A 299 -4.78 -17.20 22.94
C LYS A 299 -5.59 -17.77 24.11
N HIS A 300 -5.77 -16.98 25.17
CA HIS A 300 -6.46 -17.39 26.39
C HIS A 300 -7.97 -17.52 26.15
N ILE A 301 -8.56 -16.54 25.45
CA ILE A 301 -9.99 -16.54 25.10
C ILE A 301 -10.31 -17.76 24.22
N ARG A 302 -9.47 -18.01 23.21
CA ARG A 302 -9.67 -19.13 22.26
C ARG A 302 -9.53 -20.50 22.92
N LYS A 303 -8.59 -20.62 23.86
CA LYS A 303 -8.43 -21.83 24.65
C LYS A 303 -9.67 -22.09 25.52
N ALA A 304 -10.14 -21.08 26.24
CA ALA A 304 -11.34 -21.17 27.08
C ALA A 304 -12.59 -21.54 26.29
N GLN A 305 -12.75 -21.01 25.06
CA GLN A 305 -13.86 -21.37 24.16
C GLN A 305 -13.85 -22.86 23.78
N LEU A 306 -12.68 -23.43 23.48
CA LEU A 306 -12.58 -24.87 23.17
C LEU A 306 -12.78 -25.73 24.42
N ASP A 307 -12.26 -25.31 25.57
CA ASP A 307 -12.45 -26.01 26.84
C ASP A 307 -13.94 -26.09 27.21
N ALA A 308 -14.69 -24.99 27.02
CA ALA A 308 -16.14 -24.94 27.23
C ALA A 308 -16.93 -25.88 26.28
N LEU A 309 -16.38 -26.21 25.11
CA LEU A 309 -16.97 -27.13 24.15
C LEU A 309 -16.53 -28.60 24.37
N GLY A 310 -15.77 -28.89 25.43
CA GLY A 310 -15.29 -30.24 25.73
C GLY A 310 -14.17 -30.71 24.79
N PHE A 311 -13.30 -29.79 24.38
CA PHE A 311 -12.20 -30.10 23.48
C PHE A 311 -11.17 -31.03 24.09
N VAL A 312 -10.95 -32.17 23.43
CA VAL A 312 -9.93 -33.14 23.83
C VAL A 312 -8.57 -32.68 23.29
N TRP A 313 -7.70 -32.19 24.19
CA TRP A 313 -6.34 -31.74 23.86
C TRP A 313 -5.38 -32.89 23.56
N SER A 314 -5.57 -34.02 24.25
CA SER A 314 -4.75 -35.22 24.12
C SER A 314 -5.64 -36.41 23.81
N PRO A 315 -5.67 -36.91 22.56
CA PRO A 315 -6.47 -38.09 22.26
C PRO A 315 -5.90 -39.30 23.00
N ASN A 316 -6.77 -40.09 23.64
CA ASN A 316 -6.38 -41.40 24.16
C ASN A 316 -5.81 -42.23 23.01
N LYS A 317 -4.59 -42.76 23.16
CA LYS A 317 -4.01 -43.72 22.22
C LYS A 317 -4.83 -45.01 22.28
N GLY A 318 -5.93 -45.05 21.52
CA GLY A 318 -6.75 -46.23 21.32
C GLY A 318 -5.90 -47.34 20.72
N ARG A 319 -5.73 -48.42 21.48
CA ARG A 319 -5.10 -49.68 21.11
C ARG A 319 -5.69 -50.15 19.77
N ARG A 320 -4.89 -50.15 18.70
CA ARG A 320 -5.24 -50.82 17.44
C ARG A 320 -5.50 -52.30 17.76
N ARG A 321 -6.76 -52.73 17.74
CA ARG A 321 -7.08 -54.15 17.52
C ARG A 321 -6.73 -54.44 16.06
N ARG A 322 -5.67 -55.23 15.85
CA ARG A 322 -5.44 -55.92 14.59
C ARG A 322 -6.56 -56.96 14.46
N GLY A 323 -7.41 -56.79 13.46
CA GLY A 323 -8.15 -57.89 12.86
C GLY A 323 -7.26 -58.65 11.91
#